data_AF-A0A8J6ZVU2-F1
#
_entry.id   AF-A0A8J6ZVU2-F1
#
_cell.length_a   1.000
_cell.length_b   1.000
_cell.length_c   1.000
_cell.angle_alpha   90.00
_cell.angle_beta   90.00
_cell.angle_gamma   90.00
#
_symmetry.space_group_name_H-M   'P 1'
#
loop_
_entity.id
_entity.type
_entity.pdbx_description
1 polymer ?
#
loop_
_entity_poly.entity_id
_entity_poly.type
_entity_poly.pdbx_seq_one_letter_code
_entity_poly.pdbx_strand_id
1 'polypeptide(L)'
;EAIDQLEEAVRLDVVPNSNQPITQNEAIALQQELENLIGRVESAHLAVSANAADFGEASANSESIDVQSVKQETQLASTRPGALVTSREQALAQAKVIAKNLPQLIAEKNYALARQQWLIAKRILWQQFPVDRRLAQPEIRAVWLDRGTIVRAGSKAGLAEIFDRLAATGINTIFFETVNAGYTIYPSQVAKEQNPLIRGWDPLADAVKLAHERDMELHAWVWTFAAGNQRHNEIIKVNPNYPGPVLAAHPDWANYDNLGNMIPVGQTKPFFDPANPEVRQYLLKLYEEIVTRYDVDGLQLDYIRYPFQDPLAGRTYGYGKAARAQFQQLTGVDPLNISPSQPELWQKWTAFRTEQVDSFVAHLSQQLRQKRANLILSVAVFPLPQIERVEKIQQNWEIWARRGDVDLIVPMTYALDTSRFQRLAQPWIASKQLGATLLVPGIRLLSLPTIGAFDQLQLVRDLPVSGYALFAAENFNNELQKLFISTQGKVQSTTTEPIPHRQPFQTAAIRYAALQREWKFVWQNEQLPMPARTISDFNNQAEVLRTALNQLATAPSASKLLVARASLTRFQSQFRVLMKEEIKSNSYQVRVWENRLATIERLLRYGERRVELR
;
A
#
# COMPACT_ATOMS: atom_id res chain seq x y z
N GLU A 1 -16.41 -9.09 -1.27
CA GLU A 1 -17.12 -9.69 -2.42
C GLU A 1 -16.26 -9.75 -3.68
N ALA A 2 -15.94 -8.67 -4.40
CA ALA A 2 -15.14 -8.79 -5.63
C ALA A 2 -13.67 -9.23 -5.41
N ILE A 3 -13.05 -8.81 -4.31
CA ILE A 3 -11.69 -9.25 -3.94
C ILE A 3 -11.71 -10.74 -3.58
N ASP A 4 -12.68 -11.17 -2.76
CA ASP A 4 -12.83 -12.57 -2.32
C ASP A 4 -13.19 -13.51 -3.50
N GLN A 5 -13.95 -13.06 -4.50
CA GLN A 5 -14.22 -13.85 -5.72
C GLN A 5 -13.02 -13.93 -6.68
N LEU A 6 -12.05 -13.01 -6.57
CA LEU A 6 -10.75 -13.11 -7.26
C LEU A 6 -9.76 -13.97 -6.47
N GLU A 7 -10.07 -14.42 -5.24
CA GLU A 7 -9.14 -15.17 -4.37
C GLU A 7 -8.86 -16.59 -4.84
N GLU A 8 -9.83 -17.28 -5.44
CA GLU A 8 -9.74 -18.74 -5.66
C GLU A 8 -8.78 -19.17 -6.78
N ALA A 9 -8.54 -18.36 -7.82
CA ALA A 9 -7.80 -18.81 -9.00
C ALA A 9 -6.26 -18.84 -8.85
N VAL A 10 -5.68 -18.33 -7.75
CA VAL A 10 -4.23 -18.06 -7.66
C VAL A 10 -3.62 -18.25 -6.27
N ARG A 11 -4.30 -18.99 -5.38
CA ARG A 11 -3.77 -19.32 -4.06
C ARG A 11 -2.77 -20.47 -4.17
N LEU A 12 -1.54 -20.25 -3.73
CA LEU A 12 -0.54 -21.33 -3.63
C LEU A 12 -0.79 -22.12 -2.34
N ASP A 13 -1.79 -23.00 -2.37
CA ASP A 13 -2.07 -23.90 -1.25
C ASP A 13 -1.05 -25.04 -1.19
N VAL A 14 0.02 -24.82 -0.44
CA VAL A 14 1.05 -25.83 -0.21
C VAL A 14 0.63 -26.73 0.94
N VAL A 15 -0.09 -27.80 0.60
CA VAL A 15 -0.51 -28.83 1.58
C VAL A 15 0.70 -29.69 1.97
N PRO A 16 1.11 -29.72 3.25
CA PRO A 16 2.20 -30.57 3.70
C PRO A 16 1.94 -32.05 3.36
N ASN A 17 2.98 -32.80 2.98
CA ASN A 17 2.92 -34.24 2.69
C ASN A 17 2.04 -34.67 1.52
N SER A 18 1.45 -33.73 0.77
CA SER A 18 0.65 -34.05 -0.40
C SER A 18 1.54 -34.58 -1.53
N ASN A 19 1.16 -35.72 -2.10
CA ASN A 19 1.76 -36.30 -3.32
C ASN A 19 1.07 -35.81 -4.60
N GLN A 20 0.15 -34.85 -4.52
CA GLN A 20 -0.46 -34.26 -5.71
C GLN A 20 0.63 -33.68 -6.64
N PRO A 21 0.56 -33.90 -7.96
CA PRO A 21 1.54 -33.35 -8.89
C PRO A 21 1.75 -31.86 -8.70
N ILE A 22 2.99 -31.41 -8.80
CA ILE A 22 3.35 -29.99 -8.89
C ILE A 22 3.61 -29.69 -10.36
N THR A 23 2.81 -28.80 -10.95
CA THR A 23 2.99 -28.35 -12.32
C THR A 23 4.27 -27.53 -12.47
N GLN A 24 4.76 -27.39 -13.70
CA GLN A 24 5.95 -26.57 -13.97
C GLN A 24 5.78 -25.11 -13.51
N ASN A 25 4.59 -24.54 -13.69
CA ASN A 25 4.29 -23.17 -13.25
C ASN A 25 4.29 -23.04 -11.73
N GLU A 26 3.74 -24.02 -11.01
CA GLU A 26 3.80 -24.06 -9.55
C GLU A 26 5.24 -24.23 -9.05
N ALA A 27 6.04 -25.07 -9.71
CA ALA A 27 7.45 -25.26 -9.37
C ALA A 27 8.23 -23.94 -9.45
N ILE A 28 8.07 -23.20 -10.55
CA ILE A 28 8.69 -21.88 -10.75
C ILE A 28 8.22 -20.90 -9.68
N ALA A 29 6.91 -20.88 -9.38
CA ALA A 29 6.35 -19.99 -8.37
C ALA A 29 6.88 -20.28 -6.96
N LEU A 30 6.99 -21.56 -6.58
CA LEU A 30 7.53 -21.98 -5.29
C LEU A 30 9.01 -21.60 -5.14
N GLN A 31 9.81 -21.87 -6.17
CA GLN A 31 11.23 -21.50 -6.17
C GLN A 31 11.41 -19.98 -6.07
N GLN A 32 10.72 -19.23 -6.93
CA GLN A 32 10.81 -17.77 -6.96
C GLN A 32 10.38 -17.13 -5.63
N GLU A 33 9.33 -17.65 -4.99
CA GLU A 33 8.90 -17.16 -3.68
C GLU A 33 9.95 -17.42 -2.61
N LEU A 34 10.58 -18.59 -2.61
CA LEU A 34 11.62 -18.91 -1.64
C LEU A 34 12.87 -18.04 -1.85
N GLU A 35 13.29 -17.84 -3.09
CA GLU A 35 14.39 -16.93 -3.45
C GLU A 35 14.08 -15.49 -3.03
N ASN A 36 12.84 -15.02 -3.25
CA ASN A 36 12.42 -13.69 -2.81
C ASN A 36 12.41 -13.58 -1.27
N LEU A 37 11.99 -14.62 -0.55
CA LEU A 37 12.00 -14.61 0.93
C LEU A 37 13.43 -14.59 1.47
N ILE A 38 14.36 -15.36 0.88
CA ILE A 38 15.78 -15.29 1.21
C ILE A 38 16.28 -13.85 1.05
N GLY A 39 16.00 -13.23 -0.11
CA GLY A 39 16.37 -11.85 -0.39
C GLY A 39 15.77 -10.85 0.61
N ARG A 40 14.50 -11.00 1.00
CA ARG A 40 13.85 -10.15 2.02
C ARG A 40 14.55 -10.23 3.37
N VAL A 41 14.90 -11.45 3.81
CA VAL A 41 15.62 -11.67 5.07
C VAL A 41 17.02 -11.05 5.01
N GLU A 42 17.77 -11.29 3.93
CA GLU A 42 19.10 -10.71 3.73
C GLU A 42 19.05 -9.18 3.71
N SER A 43 18.07 -8.59 3.02
CA SER A 43 17.90 -7.15 2.94
C SER A 43 17.56 -6.51 4.29
N ALA A 44 16.68 -7.14 5.06
CA ALA A 44 16.34 -6.69 6.41
C ALA A 44 17.57 -6.71 7.34
N HIS A 45 18.38 -7.77 7.29
CA HIS A 45 19.62 -7.87 8.07
C HIS A 45 20.68 -6.87 7.64
N LEU A 46 20.80 -6.61 6.34
CA LEU A 46 21.71 -5.60 5.83
C LEU A 46 21.36 -4.22 6.38
N ALA A 47 20.06 -3.84 6.33
CA ALA A 47 19.58 -2.57 6.85
C ALA A 47 19.89 -2.40 8.35
N VAL A 48 19.70 -3.47 9.15
CA VAL A 48 20.06 -3.49 10.56
C VAL A 48 21.56 -3.30 10.77
N SER A 49 22.36 -4.13 10.11
CA SER A 49 23.81 -4.21 10.34
C SER A 49 24.48 -2.90 9.94
N ALA A 50 24.05 -2.31 8.83
CA ALA A 50 24.51 -1.01 8.37
C ALA A 50 24.15 0.15 9.31
N ASN A 51 23.04 0.06 10.04
CA ASN A 51 22.69 1.05 11.05
C ASN A 51 23.47 0.85 12.36
N ALA A 52 23.69 -0.39 12.82
CA ALA A 52 24.42 -0.67 14.06
C ALA A 52 25.91 -0.29 13.99
N ALA A 53 26.55 -0.53 12.84
CA ALA A 53 27.98 -0.22 12.63
C ALA A 53 28.33 1.27 12.79
N ASP A 54 27.37 2.18 12.59
CA ASP A 54 27.56 3.64 12.71
C ASP A 54 27.46 4.13 14.17
N PHE A 55 26.76 3.39 15.04
CA PHE A 55 26.57 3.74 16.46
C PHE A 55 27.61 3.12 17.40
N GLY A 56 28.60 2.38 16.87
CA GLY A 56 29.59 1.68 17.71
C GLY A 56 28.99 0.55 18.56
N GLU A 57 27.76 0.15 18.29
CA GLU A 57 27.17 -1.06 18.87
C GLU A 57 27.81 -2.26 18.17
N ALA A 58 28.93 -2.73 18.74
CA ALA A 58 29.52 -3.99 18.38
C ALA A 58 28.43 -5.07 18.45
N SER A 59 28.17 -5.74 17.34
CA SER A 59 27.38 -6.95 17.35
C SER A 59 28.07 -7.94 18.28
N ALA A 60 27.51 -8.14 19.47
CA ALA A 60 27.73 -9.37 20.19
C ALA A 60 27.30 -10.50 19.24
N ASN A 61 28.26 -11.36 18.88
CA ASN A 61 28.18 -12.50 17.95
C ASN A 61 28.78 -12.31 16.54
N SER A 62 29.94 -11.66 16.42
CA SER A 62 30.87 -12.00 15.32
C SER A 62 31.96 -12.94 15.84
N GLU A 63 31.66 -14.24 15.92
CA GLU A 63 32.75 -15.24 15.88
C GLU A 63 33.23 -15.33 14.44
N SER A 64 34.46 -14.89 14.22
CA SER A 64 35.17 -15.05 12.95
C SER A 64 35.37 -16.55 12.67
N ILE A 65 34.69 -17.09 11.65
CA ILE A 65 34.93 -18.45 11.18
C ILE A 65 35.77 -18.41 9.91
N ASP A 66 36.87 -19.15 9.96
CA ASP A 66 37.86 -19.33 8.90
C ASP A 66 37.23 -19.91 7.62
N VAL A 67 37.23 -19.09 6.57
CA VAL A 67 36.65 -19.34 5.24
C VAL A 67 37.32 -20.54 4.52
N GLN A 68 38.45 -21.04 5.03
CA GLN A 68 39.11 -22.23 4.46
C GLN A 68 38.48 -23.57 4.87
N SER A 69 37.69 -23.62 5.94
CA SER A 69 37.02 -24.86 6.39
C SER A 69 35.76 -25.23 5.61
N VAL A 70 35.20 -24.32 4.81
CA VAL A 70 33.95 -24.50 4.04
C VAL A 70 34.14 -25.28 2.72
N LYS A 71 35.39 -25.60 2.34
CA LYS A 71 35.68 -26.28 1.06
C LYS A 71 35.62 -27.83 1.09
N GLN A 72 35.32 -28.46 2.23
CA GLN A 72 35.34 -29.93 2.33
C GLN A 72 34.01 -30.63 2.64
N GLU A 73 32.90 -29.91 2.85
CA GLU A 73 31.58 -30.53 3.04
C GLU A 73 30.68 -30.38 1.80
N THR A 74 31.11 -30.95 0.69
CA THR A 74 30.24 -31.25 -0.47
C THR A 74 29.64 -32.65 -0.35
N GLN A 75 29.26 -33.07 0.86
CA GLN A 75 28.53 -34.31 1.10
C GLN A 75 27.13 -33.99 1.62
N LEU A 76 26.13 -34.50 0.88
CA LEU A 76 24.70 -34.50 1.18
C LEU A 76 24.38 -34.22 2.66
N ALA A 77 24.07 -32.94 2.95
CA ALA A 77 23.62 -32.55 4.28
C ALA A 77 22.36 -33.36 4.64
N SER A 78 22.46 -34.14 5.72
CA SER A 78 21.37 -34.95 6.28
C SER A 78 20.14 -34.07 6.53
N THR A 79 19.11 -34.20 5.68
CA THR A 79 17.81 -33.55 5.84
C THR A 79 16.93 -34.25 6.88
N ARG A 80 17.45 -34.47 8.10
CA ARG A 80 16.60 -34.95 9.20
C ARG A 80 15.68 -33.81 9.68
N PRO A 81 14.35 -34.02 9.74
CA PRO A 81 13.44 -33.04 10.31
C PRO A 81 13.64 -33.01 11.83
N GLY A 82 14.38 -32.02 12.32
CA GLY A 82 14.59 -31.83 13.77
C GLY A 82 15.90 -31.15 14.20
N ALA A 83 16.86 -30.90 13.30
CA ALA A 83 18.05 -30.14 13.69
C ALA A 83 17.70 -28.65 13.85
N LEU A 84 17.81 -28.14 15.08
CA LEU A 84 17.75 -26.72 15.40
C LEU A 84 18.89 -26.01 14.67
N VAL A 85 18.56 -25.25 13.63
CA VAL A 85 19.52 -24.34 13.00
C VAL A 85 19.83 -23.23 14.01
N THR A 86 21.11 -23.11 14.39
CA THR A 86 21.53 -22.27 15.53
C THR A 86 22.10 -20.92 15.11
N SER A 87 22.52 -20.75 13.84
CA SER A 87 22.98 -19.45 13.33
C SER A 87 22.25 -18.98 12.06
N ARG A 88 22.21 -17.66 11.87
CA ARG A 88 21.61 -17.00 10.69
C ARG A 88 22.26 -17.45 9.38
N GLU A 89 23.59 -17.53 9.33
CA GLU A 89 24.29 -17.97 8.12
C GLU A 89 23.88 -19.38 7.73
N GLN A 90 23.73 -20.29 8.70
CA GLN A 90 23.28 -21.66 8.46
C GLN A 90 21.85 -21.69 7.92
N ALA A 91 20.94 -20.87 8.47
CA ALA A 91 19.55 -20.81 8.02
C ALA A 91 19.44 -20.33 6.56
N LEU A 92 20.19 -19.28 6.21
CA LEU A 92 20.25 -18.76 4.85
C LEU A 92 20.90 -19.77 3.89
N ALA A 93 22.00 -20.42 4.29
CA ALA A 93 22.66 -21.44 3.48
C ALA A 93 21.73 -22.64 3.21
N GLN A 94 21.05 -23.13 4.25
CA GLN A 94 20.09 -24.23 4.12
C GLN A 94 18.93 -23.85 3.19
N ALA A 95 18.37 -22.65 3.34
CA ALA A 95 17.29 -22.18 2.49
C ALA A 95 17.73 -22.06 1.01
N LYS A 96 18.94 -21.56 0.74
CA LYS A 96 19.51 -21.49 -0.62
C LYS A 96 19.69 -22.88 -1.24
N VAL A 97 20.16 -23.86 -0.47
CA VAL A 97 20.26 -25.25 -0.92
C VAL A 97 18.88 -25.83 -1.25
N ILE A 98 17.89 -25.61 -0.38
CA ILE A 98 16.51 -26.06 -0.62
C ILE A 98 15.94 -25.43 -1.90
N ALA A 99 16.09 -24.12 -2.08
CA ALA A 99 15.63 -23.41 -3.27
C ALA A 99 16.23 -24.00 -4.55
N LYS A 100 17.53 -24.28 -4.55
CA LYS A 100 18.25 -24.88 -5.69
C LYS A 100 17.81 -26.31 -5.98
N ASN A 101 17.49 -27.10 -4.96
CA ASN A 101 17.13 -28.51 -5.10
C ASN A 101 15.65 -28.73 -5.44
N LEU A 102 14.79 -27.73 -5.20
CA LEU A 102 13.35 -27.86 -5.38
C LEU A 102 12.93 -28.29 -6.80
N PRO A 103 13.50 -27.74 -7.89
CA PRO A 103 13.16 -28.17 -9.24
C PRO A 103 13.51 -29.64 -9.52
N GLN A 104 14.62 -30.12 -8.94
CA GLN A 104 15.05 -31.52 -9.09
C GLN A 104 14.07 -32.47 -8.39
N LEU A 105 13.68 -32.17 -7.15
CA LEU A 105 12.70 -32.99 -6.42
C LEU A 105 11.37 -33.09 -7.16
N ILE A 106 10.94 -31.99 -7.78
CA ILE A 106 9.71 -31.95 -8.58
C ILE A 106 9.86 -32.77 -9.87
N ALA A 107 11.00 -32.65 -10.57
CA ALA A 107 11.30 -33.44 -11.77
C ALA A 107 11.34 -34.96 -11.49
N GLU A 108 11.85 -35.34 -10.31
CA GLU A 108 11.87 -36.72 -9.80
C GLU A 108 10.51 -37.18 -9.24
N LYS A 109 9.45 -36.34 -9.34
CA LYS A 109 8.09 -36.58 -8.82
C LYS A 109 8.03 -36.78 -7.30
N ASN A 110 9.04 -36.31 -6.56
CA ASN A 110 9.09 -36.35 -5.11
C ASN A 110 8.33 -35.14 -4.50
N TYR A 111 7.04 -35.03 -4.84
CA TYR A 111 6.24 -33.83 -4.57
C TYR A 111 6.01 -33.59 -3.08
N ALA A 112 5.79 -34.64 -2.28
CA ALA A 112 5.63 -34.50 -0.84
C ALA A 112 6.89 -33.94 -0.18
N LEU A 113 8.08 -34.44 -0.57
CA LEU A 113 9.35 -33.94 -0.04
C LEU A 113 9.61 -32.50 -0.50
N ALA A 114 9.33 -32.16 -1.75
CA ALA A 114 9.44 -30.79 -2.25
C ALA A 114 8.59 -29.81 -1.41
N ARG A 115 7.33 -30.14 -1.13
CA ARG A 115 6.45 -29.32 -0.27
C ARG A 115 6.98 -29.23 1.17
N GLN A 116 7.42 -30.34 1.75
CA GLN A 116 7.99 -30.34 3.11
C GLN A 116 9.24 -29.44 3.20
N GLN A 117 10.20 -29.61 2.29
CA GLN A 117 11.43 -28.82 2.29
C GLN A 117 11.13 -27.33 2.09
N TRP A 118 10.22 -26.99 1.17
CA TRP A 118 9.81 -25.60 0.96
C TRP A 118 9.18 -24.98 2.22
N LEU A 119 8.28 -25.69 2.91
CA LEU A 119 7.67 -25.22 4.16
C LEU A 119 8.69 -25.08 5.30
N ILE A 120 9.66 -26.01 5.39
CA ILE A 120 10.77 -25.92 6.36
C ILE A 120 11.61 -24.68 6.08
N ALA A 121 12.00 -24.44 4.83
CA ALA A 121 12.80 -23.30 4.42
C ALA A 121 12.11 -21.97 4.79
N LYS A 122 10.80 -21.84 4.53
CA LYS A 122 10.05 -20.65 4.94
C LYS A 122 10.05 -20.45 6.45
N ARG A 123 9.82 -21.51 7.22
CA ARG A 123 9.79 -21.43 8.69
C ARG A 123 11.13 -20.98 9.26
N ILE A 124 12.24 -21.56 8.81
CA ILE A 124 13.57 -21.19 9.31
C ILE A 124 13.91 -19.74 8.93
N LEU A 125 13.55 -19.29 7.72
CA LEU A 125 13.79 -17.92 7.26
C LEU A 125 12.96 -16.91 8.06
N TRP A 126 11.69 -17.20 8.33
CA TRP A 126 10.84 -16.32 9.13
C TRP A 126 11.34 -16.11 10.55
N GLN A 127 11.96 -17.13 11.16
CA GLN A 127 12.61 -17.00 12.46
C GLN A 127 13.85 -16.09 12.43
N GLN A 128 14.41 -15.83 11.25
CA GLN A 128 15.58 -14.95 11.11
C GLN A 128 15.21 -13.49 10.94
N PHE A 129 13.95 -13.10 10.75
CA PHE A 129 13.66 -11.67 10.58
C PHE A 129 14.06 -10.87 11.83
N PRO A 130 14.74 -9.71 11.68
CA PRO A 130 15.06 -8.84 12.81
C PRO A 130 13.80 -8.13 13.32
N VAL A 131 13.15 -8.72 14.33
CA VAL A 131 11.87 -8.23 14.89
C VAL A 131 12.02 -7.44 16.19
N ASP A 132 13.22 -7.34 16.73
CA ASP A 132 13.57 -6.78 18.06
C ASP A 132 14.12 -5.34 18.01
N ARG A 133 14.16 -4.74 16.82
CA ARG A 133 14.82 -3.47 16.56
C ARG A 133 14.17 -2.70 15.41
N ARG A 134 14.52 -1.43 15.30
CA ARG A 134 13.99 -0.55 14.25
C ARG A 134 14.59 -0.86 12.88
N LEU A 135 13.73 -1.33 11.98
CA LEU A 135 14.02 -1.50 10.55
C LEU A 135 13.60 -0.29 9.71
N ALA A 136 12.52 0.35 10.14
CA ALA A 136 11.83 1.38 9.36
C ALA A 136 12.66 2.67 9.29
N GLN A 137 12.87 3.13 8.06
CA GLN A 137 13.18 4.52 7.75
C GLN A 137 11.87 5.34 7.73
N PRO A 138 11.94 6.68 7.69
CA PRO A 138 10.74 7.52 7.68
C PRO A 138 9.75 7.11 6.60
N GLU A 139 8.59 6.60 7.01
CA GLU A 139 7.56 6.01 6.14
C GLU A 139 6.14 6.37 6.63
N ILE A 140 5.18 6.38 5.71
CA ILE A 140 3.76 6.49 6.06
C ILE A 140 3.33 5.14 6.66
N ARG A 141 2.83 5.16 7.89
CA ARG A 141 2.39 3.97 8.62
C ARG A 141 0.94 4.17 8.96
N ALA A 142 0.09 3.85 7.99
CA ALA A 142 -1.34 4.13 8.05
C ALA A 142 -2.16 2.93 8.52
N VAL A 143 -3.34 3.19 9.08
CA VAL A 143 -4.35 2.17 9.37
C VAL A 143 -5.74 2.73 9.11
N TRP A 144 -6.60 1.92 8.48
CA TRP A 144 -8.03 2.22 8.41
C TRP A 144 -8.70 1.86 9.74
N LEU A 145 -9.29 2.86 10.39
CA LEU A 145 -10.06 2.69 11.61
C LEU A 145 -11.54 2.69 11.24
N ASP A 146 -12.11 1.49 11.18
CA ASP A 146 -13.46 1.20 10.70
C ASP A 146 -14.55 1.59 11.71
N ARG A 147 -15.77 1.82 11.23
CA ARG A 147 -16.96 2.14 12.04
C ARG A 147 -17.24 1.07 13.10
N GLY A 148 -16.96 -0.21 12.82
CA GLY A 148 -17.11 -1.26 13.82
C GLY A 148 -16.22 -1.00 15.04
N THR A 149 -14.96 -0.63 14.80
CA THR A 149 -14.01 -0.21 15.84
C THR A 149 -14.46 1.07 16.54
N ILE A 150 -14.95 2.09 15.82
CA ILE A 150 -15.47 3.35 16.41
C ILE A 150 -16.66 3.07 17.33
N VAL A 151 -17.64 2.29 16.87
CA VAL A 151 -18.84 1.94 17.64
C VAL A 151 -18.48 1.15 18.90
N ARG A 152 -17.54 0.20 18.81
CA ARG A 152 -17.07 -0.56 19.98
C ARG A 152 -16.33 0.32 21.00
N ALA A 153 -15.62 1.35 20.54
CA ALA A 153 -14.96 2.31 21.44
C ALA A 153 -15.99 3.05 22.31
N GLY A 154 -17.15 3.39 21.73
CA GLY A 154 -18.34 3.89 22.42
C GLY A 154 -18.21 5.26 23.12
N SER A 155 -17.00 5.80 23.23
CA SER A 155 -16.69 7.05 23.93
C SER A 155 -15.31 7.58 23.54
N LYS A 156 -15.03 8.84 23.92
CA LYS A 156 -13.69 9.43 23.85
C LYS A 156 -12.62 8.58 24.54
N ALA A 157 -12.91 8.06 25.74
CA ALA A 157 -11.95 7.27 26.51
C ALA A 157 -11.61 5.96 25.80
N GLY A 158 -12.60 5.25 25.26
CA GLY A 158 -12.37 4.05 24.47
C GLY A 158 -11.60 4.33 23.17
N LEU A 159 -11.84 5.48 22.52
CA LEU A 159 -11.00 5.90 21.38
C LEU A 159 -9.57 6.19 21.83
N ALA A 160 -9.37 6.86 22.96
CA ALA A 160 -8.02 7.16 23.46
C ALA A 160 -7.20 5.89 23.64
N GLU A 161 -7.76 4.82 24.22
CA GLU A 161 -7.10 3.52 24.35
C GLU A 161 -6.72 2.90 23.00
N ILE A 162 -7.56 3.06 21.97
CA ILE A 162 -7.24 2.60 20.61
C ILE A 162 -6.06 3.40 20.05
N PHE A 163 -6.10 4.74 20.18
CA PHE A 163 -5.06 5.63 19.68
C PHE A 163 -3.73 5.44 20.40
N ASP A 164 -3.73 5.19 21.71
CA ASP A 164 -2.53 4.84 22.49
C ASP A 164 -1.88 3.56 21.96
N ARG A 165 -2.68 2.53 21.70
CA ARG A 165 -2.18 1.26 21.15
C ARG A 165 -1.59 1.44 19.75
N LEU A 166 -2.22 2.24 18.89
CA LEU A 166 -1.72 2.52 17.54
C LEU A 166 -0.45 3.38 17.56
N ALA A 167 -0.38 4.39 18.43
CA ALA A 167 0.82 5.20 18.59
C ALA A 167 2.01 4.35 19.07
N ALA A 168 1.79 3.44 20.04
CA ALA A 168 2.81 2.52 20.54
C ALA A 168 3.35 1.57 19.45
N THR A 169 2.57 1.24 18.43
CA THR A 169 3.02 0.41 17.29
C THR A 169 3.72 1.22 16.19
N GLY A 170 3.85 2.53 16.37
CA GLY A 170 4.46 3.45 15.41
C GLY A 170 3.55 3.86 14.25
N ILE A 171 2.24 3.61 14.34
CA ILE A 171 1.29 4.19 13.37
C ILE A 171 1.34 5.71 13.49
N ASN A 172 1.41 6.40 12.34
CA ASN A 172 1.51 7.86 12.28
C ASN A 172 0.41 8.49 11.41
N THR A 173 -0.50 7.69 10.84
CA THR A 173 -1.62 8.18 10.04
C THR A 173 -2.85 7.31 10.23
N ILE A 174 -4.00 7.91 10.53
CA ILE A 174 -5.28 7.23 10.70
C ILE A 174 -6.21 7.60 9.55
N PHE A 175 -6.73 6.60 8.85
CA PHE A 175 -7.86 6.76 7.93
C PHE A 175 -9.14 6.44 8.69
N PHE A 176 -9.77 7.47 9.25
CA PHE A 176 -10.86 7.33 10.22
C PHE A 176 -12.23 7.30 9.51
N GLU A 177 -12.98 6.20 9.58
CA GLU A 177 -14.25 6.04 8.83
C GLU A 177 -15.28 7.09 9.27
N THR A 178 -15.45 8.12 8.44
CA THR A 178 -16.18 9.35 8.76
C THR A 178 -17.55 9.39 8.10
N VAL A 179 -17.65 8.87 6.86
CA VAL A 179 -18.91 8.73 6.12
C VAL A 179 -18.99 7.33 5.55
N ASN A 180 -20.00 6.57 5.95
CA ASN A 180 -20.25 5.23 5.42
C ASN A 180 -21.74 4.87 5.39
N ALA A 181 -22.12 4.03 4.42
CA ALA A 181 -23.50 3.57 4.23
C ALA A 181 -24.56 4.69 4.19
N GLY A 182 -24.19 5.90 3.75
CA GLY A 182 -25.07 7.06 3.66
C GLY A 182 -25.22 7.87 4.95
N TYR A 183 -24.49 7.49 6.01
CA TYR A 183 -24.51 8.18 7.29
C TYR A 183 -23.16 8.85 7.59
N THR A 184 -23.20 9.93 8.34
CA THR A 184 -22.02 10.53 8.99
C THR A 184 -21.82 9.91 10.36
N ILE A 185 -20.57 9.80 10.84
CA ILE A 185 -20.32 9.41 12.25
C ILE A 185 -20.40 10.61 13.21
N TYR A 186 -20.42 11.84 12.70
CA TYR A 186 -20.48 13.10 13.45
C TYR A 186 -21.82 13.83 13.22
N PRO A 187 -22.21 14.81 14.06
CA PRO A 187 -23.41 15.62 13.84
C PRO A 187 -23.20 16.62 12.69
N SER A 188 -23.64 16.24 11.49
CA SER A 188 -23.56 17.02 10.26
C SER A 188 -24.75 17.97 10.09
N GLN A 189 -24.50 19.13 9.48
CA GLN A 189 -25.52 20.08 9.01
C GLN A 189 -25.90 19.82 7.53
N VAL A 190 -25.11 19.01 6.82
CA VAL A 190 -25.31 18.67 5.41
C VAL A 190 -25.97 17.30 5.24
N ALA A 191 -25.46 16.28 5.92
CA ALA A 191 -26.01 14.93 5.86
C ALA A 191 -27.33 14.85 6.61
N LYS A 192 -28.25 14.04 6.07
CA LYS A 192 -29.59 13.89 6.63
C LYS A 192 -29.59 13.25 8.03
N GLU A 193 -28.75 12.25 8.23
CA GLU A 193 -28.72 11.46 9.46
C GLU A 193 -27.29 11.13 9.88
N GLN A 194 -27.04 11.25 11.20
CA GLN A 194 -25.90 10.61 11.85
C GLN A 194 -26.16 9.10 11.97
N ASN A 195 -25.10 8.30 11.94
CA ASN A 195 -25.18 6.85 12.06
C ASN A 195 -25.93 6.48 13.35
N PRO A 196 -27.01 5.65 13.28
CA PRO A 196 -27.84 5.37 14.45
C PRO A 196 -27.11 4.61 15.56
N LEU A 197 -25.95 4.02 15.28
CA LEU A 197 -25.08 3.37 16.26
C LEU A 197 -24.21 4.36 17.06
N ILE A 198 -24.19 5.64 16.68
CA ILE A 198 -23.33 6.68 17.24
C ILE A 198 -24.19 7.93 17.46
N ARG A 199 -25.12 7.89 18.43
CA ARG A 199 -25.99 9.04 18.73
C ARG A 199 -25.50 9.80 19.95
N GLY A 200 -25.59 11.13 19.91
CA GLY A 200 -25.23 12.01 21.03
C GLY A 200 -23.73 12.12 21.29
N TRP A 201 -22.89 11.66 20.36
CA TRP A 201 -21.45 11.70 20.43
C TRP A 201 -20.89 12.18 19.08
N ASP A 202 -19.80 12.95 19.10
CA ASP A 202 -19.04 13.36 17.93
C ASP A 202 -17.65 12.68 17.95
N PRO A 203 -17.52 11.47 17.38
CA PRO A 203 -16.25 10.76 17.37
C PRO A 203 -15.21 11.42 16.48
N LEU A 204 -15.59 12.22 15.46
CA LEU A 204 -14.62 12.88 14.59
C LEU A 204 -13.88 13.97 15.36
N ALA A 205 -14.61 14.80 16.11
CA ALA A 205 -14.02 15.83 16.97
C ALA A 205 -13.04 15.23 17.98
N ASP A 206 -13.44 14.14 18.65
CA ASP A 206 -12.57 13.46 19.61
C ASP A 206 -11.36 12.81 18.93
N ALA A 207 -11.54 12.14 17.80
CA ALA A 207 -10.48 11.44 17.11
C ALA A 207 -9.40 12.38 16.58
N VAL A 208 -9.77 13.56 16.03
CA VAL A 208 -8.79 14.57 15.57
C VAL A 208 -7.90 15.00 16.74
N LYS A 209 -8.51 15.36 17.87
CA LYS A 209 -7.75 15.76 19.07
C LYS A 209 -6.83 14.64 19.56
N LEU A 210 -7.34 13.40 19.64
CA LEU A 210 -6.56 12.25 20.11
C LEU A 210 -5.41 11.88 19.16
N ALA A 211 -5.58 12.09 17.85
CA ALA A 211 -4.53 11.89 16.85
C ALA A 211 -3.38 12.87 17.08
N HIS A 212 -3.70 14.16 17.16
CA HIS A 212 -2.72 15.23 17.28
C HIS A 212 -1.98 15.20 18.61
N GLU A 213 -2.64 14.82 19.71
CA GLU A 213 -1.98 14.59 21.02
C GLU A 213 -0.90 13.49 20.98
N ARG A 214 -0.88 12.67 19.93
CA ARG A 214 0.04 11.53 19.75
C ARG A 214 0.90 11.67 18.49
N ASP A 215 1.01 12.87 17.93
CA ASP A 215 1.75 13.16 16.70
C ASP A 215 1.32 12.29 15.50
N MET A 216 0.04 11.90 15.45
CA MET A 216 -0.54 11.16 14.33
C MET A 216 -1.39 12.09 13.46
N GLU A 217 -1.32 11.90 12.15
CA GLU A 217 -2.28 12.53 11.25
C GLU A 217 -3.62 11.79 11.26
N LEU A 218 -4.72 12.52 11.10
CA LEU A 218 -6.03 11.96 10.85
C LEU A 218 -6.59 12.42 9.51
N HIS A 219 -6.80 11.47 8.60
CA HIS A 219 -7.53 11.73 7.35
C HIS A 219 -8.95 11.18 7.49
N ALA A 220 -9.94 12.02 7.23
CA ALA A 220 -11.34 11.58 7.25
C ALA A 220 -11.59 10.63 6.07
N TRP A 221 -11.90 9.37 6.35
CA TRP A 221 -12.21 8.36 5.35
C TRP A 221 -13.69 8.39 4.99
N VAL A 222 -13.99 8.66 3.72
CA VAL A 222 -15.36 8.85 3.23
C VAL A 222 -15.68 7.91 2.08
N TRP A 223 -16.87 7.33 2.10
CA TRP A 223 -17.43 6.62 0.96
C TRP A 223 -17.97 7.66 -0.03
N THR A 224 -17.46 7.63 -1.27
CA THR A 224 -17.76 8.68 -2.26
C THR A 224 -19.05 8.42 -2.98
N PHE A 225 -19.08 7.40 -3.85
CA PHE A 225 -20.28 7.09 -4.62
C PHE A 225 -21.08 5.93 -4.05
N ALA A 226 -20.57 5.15 -3.10
CA ALA A 226 -21.37 4.14 -2.40
C ALA A 226 -22.25 4.80 -1.32
N ALA A 227 -23.57 4.62 -1.42
CA ALA A 227 -24.56 5.39 -0.65
C ALA A 227 -25.27 4.61 0.46
N GLY A 228 -25.23 3.27 0.42
CA GLY A 228 -25.90 2.38 1.38
C GLY A 228 -25.15 1.06 1.53
N ASN A 229 -25.60 0.18 2.42
CA ASN A 229 -24.94 -1.11 2.64
C ASN A 229 -25.87 -2.13 3.33
N GLN A 230 -26.17 -3.24 2.66
CA GLN A 230 -27.01 -4.33 3.19
C GLN A 230 -26.51 -4.84 4.56
N ARG A 231 -25.19 -5.05 4.71
CA ARG A 231 -24.60 -5.49 5.99
C ARG A 231 -24.76 -4.44 7.10
N HIS A 232 -24.74 -3.15 6.76
CA HIS A 232 -25.03 -2.10 7.74
C HIS A 232 -26.50 -2.16 8.17
N ASN A 233 -27.42 -2.32 7.21
CA ASN A 233 -28.85 -2.41 7.44
C ASN A 233 -29.23 -3.57 8.38
N GLU A 234 -28.59 -4.73 8.20
CA GLU A 234 -28.72 -5.88 9.11
C GLU A 234 -28.33 -5.53 10.55
N ILE A 235 -27.19 -4.85 10.73
CA ILE A 235 -26.68 -4.46 12.06
C ILE A 235 -27.65 -3.49 12.76
N ILE A 236 -28.23 -2.54 12.02
CA ILE A 236 -29.18 -1.57 12.58
C ILE A 236 -30.64 -2.05 12.53
N LYS A 237 -30.86 -3.31 12.10
CA LYS A 237 -32.16 -3.99 12.06
C LYS A 237 -33.23 -3.27 11.22
N VAL A 238 -32.84 -2.75 10.06
CA VAL A 238 -33.77 -2.21 9.05
C VAL A 238 -33.86 -3.13 7.83
N ASN A 239 -34.73 -2.81 6.87
CA ASN A 239 -34.85 -3.59 5.63
C ASN A 239 -33.45 -3.73 4.96
N PRO A 240 -32.99 -4.95 4.64
CA PRO A 240 -31.69 -5.16 4.00
C PRO A 240 -31.52 -4.32 2.73
N ASN A 241 -32.57 -4.15 1.94
CA ASN A 241 -32.56 -3.37 0.70
C ASN A 241 -32.82 -1.87 0.88
N TYR A 242 -32.84 -1.37 2.12
CA TYR A 242 -32.93 0.07 2.38
C TYR A 242 -31.74 0.79 1.74
N PRO A 243 -31.95 1.79 0.87
CA PRO A 243 -30.85 2.35 0.07
C PRO A 243 -29.97 3.35 0.83
N GLY A 244 -30.24 3.57 2.12
CA GLY A 244 -29.64 4.63 2.94
C GLY A 244 -30.49 5.90 2.97
N PRO A 245 -30.25 6.80 3.93
CA PRO A 245 -31.11 7.96 4.19
C PRO A 245 -31.12 8.98 3.04
N VAL A 246 -30.00 9.09 2.31
CA VAL A 246 -29.86 10.04 1.19
C VAL A 246 -30.65 9.55 -0.02
N LEU A 247 -30.44 8.31 -0.48
CA LEU A 247 -31.15 7.77 -1.65
C LEU A 247 -32.63 7.49 -1.37
N ALA A 248 -33.01 7.21 -0.12
CA ALA A 248 -34.42 7.13 0.25
C ALA A 248 -35.13 8.49 0.13
N ALA A 249 -34.41 9.60 0.37
CA ALA A 249 -34.95 10.96 0.21
C ALA A 249 -34.90 11.44 -1.25
N HIS A 250 -33.89 10.99 -2.00
CA HIS A 250 -33.61 11.42 -3.37
C HIS A 250 -33.38 10.19 -4.27
N PRO A 251 -34.43 9.42 -4.62
CA PRO A 251 -34.26 8.21 -5.43
C PRO A 251 -33.69 8.50 -6.83
N ASP A 252 -34.00 9.67 -7.42
CA ASP A 252 -33.46 10.12 -8.72
C ASP A 252 -31.94 10.35 -8.72
N TRP A 253 -31.29 10.36 -7.54
CA TRP A 253 -29.83 10.46 -7.41
C TRP A 253 -29.12 9.11 -7.52
N ALA A 254 -29.88 8.02 -7.51
CA ALA A 254 -29.30 6.69 -7.55
C ALA A 254 -28.75 6.35 -8.93
N ASN A 255 -27.71 5.54 -8.90
CA ASN A 255 -27.23 4.81 -10.05
C ASN A 255 -28.00 3.50 -10.19
N TYR A 256 -28.17 3.05 -11.43
CA TYR A 256 -28.91 1.84 -11.77
C TYR A 256 -28.12 0.94 -12.71
N ASP A 257 -28.50 -0.33 -12.71
CA ASP A 257 -28.13 -1.27 -13.77
C ASP A 257 -28.98 -1.10 -15.02
N ASN A 258 -28.64 -1.81 -16.09
CA ASN A 258 -29.39 -1.78 -17.36
C ASN A 258 -30.79 -2.41 -17.27
N LEU A 259 -31.16 -2.99 -16.14
CA LEU A 259 -32.47 -3.58 -15.85
C LEU A 259 -33.31 -2.70 -14.90
N GLY A 260 -32.76 -1.56 -14.45
CA GLY A 260 -33.43 -0.64 -13.53
C GLY A 260 -33.30 -0.99 -12.04
N ASN A 261 -32.38 -1.90 -11.65
CA ASN A 261 -32.13 -2.22 -10.25
C ASN A 261 -31.13 -1.25 -9.62
N MET A 262 -31.45 -0.75 -8.42
CA MET A 262 -30.58 0.15 -7.65
C MET A 262 -29.46 -0.59 -6.91
N ILE A 263 -29.75 -1.80 -6.44
CA ILE A 263 -28.76 -2.73 -5.88
C ILE A 263 -28.66 -3.90 -6.85
N PRO A 264 -27.60 -3.92 -7.66
CA PRO A 264 -27.46 -4.97 -8.65
C PRO A 264 -27.19 -6.37 -8.10
N VAL A 265 -27.47 -7.38 -8.93
CA VAL A 265 -27.09 -8.77 -8.64
C VAL A 265 -25.58 -8.89 -8.43
N GLY A 266 -25.19 -9.50 -7.31
CA GLY A 266 -23.78 -9.65 -6.91
C GLY A 266 -23.15 -8.40 -6.28
N GLN A 267 -23.95 -7.36 -6.01
CA GLN A 267 -23.57 -6.19 -5.22
C GLN A 267 -24.41 -6.11 -3.94
N THR A 268 -23.84 -5.49 -2.91
CA THR A 268 -24.48 -5.33 -1.59
C THR A 268 -24.79 -3.88 -1.24
N LYS A 269 -24.55 -2.95 -2.19
CA LYS A 269 -24.56 -1.50 -1.94
C LYS A 269 -25.19 -0.78 -3.13
N PRO A 270 -26.15 0.13 -2.91
CA PRO A 270 -26.53 1.10 -3.92
C PRO A 270 -25.45 2.18 -4.04
N PHE A 271 -25.39 2.80 -5.22
CA PHE A 271 -24.43 3.86 -5.52
C PHE A 271 -25.19 5.11 -5.95
N PHE A 272 -24.65 6.29 -5.66
CA PHE A 272 -25.03 7.54 -6.31
C PHE A 272 -24.61 7.52 -7.78
N ASP A 273 -25.34 8.22 -8.63
CA ASP A 273 -24.94 8.49 -10.01
C ASP A 273 -23.86 9.60 -10.05
N PRO A 274 -22.60 9.31 -10.43
CA PRO A 274 -21.54 10.32 -10.50
C PRO A 274 -21.80 11.46 -11.50
N ALA A 275 -22.72 11.26 -12.46
CA ALA A 275 -23.14 12.28 -13.42
C ALA A 275 -24.20 13.24 -12.85
N ASN A 276 -24.83 12.90 -11.73
CA ASN A 276 -25.90 13.71 -11.14
C ASN A 276 -25.31 14.97 -10.47
N PRO A 277 -25.66 16.19 -10.93
CA PRO A 277 -25.06 17.42 -10.42
C PRO A 277 -25.44 17.70 -8.96
N GLU A 278 -26.65 17.34 -8.52
CA GLU A 278 -27.09 17.51 -7.13
C GLU A 278 -26.32 16.58 -6.17
N VAL A 279 -26.05 15.34 -6.57
CA VAL A 279 -25.16 14.41 -5.85
C VAL A 279 -23.78 15.03 -5.69
N ARG A 280 -23.19 15.53 -6.78
CA ARG A 280 -21.86 16.14 -6.75
C ARG A 280 -21.84 17.32 -5.79
N GLN A 281 -22.85 18.18 -5.85
CA GLN A 281 -22.96 19.33 -4.94
C GLN A 281 -23.13 18.89 -3.48
N TYR A 282 -23.93 17.86 -3.20
CA TYR A 282 -24.10 17.29 -1.87
C TYR A 282 -22.77 16.78 -1.30
N LEU A 283 -22.03 15.97 -2.07
CA LEU A 283 -20.75 15.41 -1.64
C LEU A 283 -19.70 16.51 -1.43
N LEU A 284 -19.63 17.51 -2.32
CA LEU A 284 -18.73 18.66 -2.16
C LEU A 284 -19.02 19.43 -0.87
N LYS A 285 -20.30 19.72 -0.58
CA LYS A 285 -20.70 20.40 0.66
C LYS A 285 -20.37 19.57 1.90
N LEU A 286 -20.62 18.26 1.85
CA LEU A 286 -20.33 17.36 2.96
C LEU A 286 -18.83 17.28 3.25
N TYR A 287 -18.00 17.22 2.21
CA TYR A 287 -16.55 17.15 2.38
C TYR A 287 -15.95 18.50 2.76
N GLU A 288 -16.49 19.60 2.25
CA GLU A 288 -16.15 20.95 2.71
C GLU A 288 -16.49 21.12 4.20
N GLU A 289 -17.67 20.65 4.63
CA GLU A 289 -18.06 20.65 6.04
C GLU A 289 -17.02 19.93 6.91
N ILE A 290 -16.60 18.72 6.51
CA ILE A 290 -15.58 17.95 7.24
C ILE A 290 -14.29 18.75 7.37
N VAL A 291 -13.75 19.26 6.26
CA VAL A 291 -12.41 19.86 6.29
C VAL A 291 -12.38 21.26 6.90
N THR A 292 -13.54 21.93 7.01
CA THR A 292 -13.65 23.28 7.59
C THR A 292 -14.10 23.29 9.05
N ARG A 293 -14.90 22.30 9.49
CA ARG A 293 -15.32 22.18 10.90
C ARG A 293 -14.33 21.42 11.77
N TYR A 294 -13.53 20.53 11.18
CA TYR A 294 -12.58 19.70 11.91
C TYR A 294 -11.17 19.92 11.38
N ASP A 295 -10.19 19.92 12.28
CA ASP A 295 -8.78 20.05 11.92
C ASP A 295 -8.20 18.72 11.41
N VAL A 296 -8.87 18.10 10.42
CA VAL A 296 -8.36 16.90 9.76
C VAL A 296 -7.13 17.24 8.92
N ASP A 297 -6.17 16.34 8.90
CA ASP A 297 -4.93 16.47 8.12
C ASP A 297 -5.14 16.19 6.63
N GLY A 298 -6.18 15.39 6.33
CA GLY A 298 -6.53 14.99 4.98
C GLY A 298 -7.93 14.44 4.83
N LEU A 299 -8.30 14.14 3.59
CA LEU A 299 -9.51 13.43 3.21
C LEU A 299 -9.14 12.21 2.37
N GLN A 300 -9.59 11.04 2.80
CA GLN A 300 -9.33 9.75 2.17
C GLN A 300 -10.61 9.29 1.44
N LEU A 301 -10.60 9.36 0.11
CA LEU A 301 -11.74 8.95 -0.71
C LEU A 301 -11.72 7.44 -0.96
N ASP A 302 -12.80 6.77 -0.59
CA ASP A 302 -13.07 5.38 -0.93
C ASP A 302 -14.33 5.30 -1.78
N TYR A 303 -14.57 4.17 -2.45
CA TYR A 303 -15.66 3.97 -3.40
C TYR A 303 -15.75 5.10 -4.45
N ILE A 304 -14.60 5.68 -4.82
CA ILE A 304 -14.48 6.68 -5.90
C ILE A 304 -14.46 5.97 -7.27
N ARG A 305 -15.60 5.35 -7.60
CA ARG A 305 -15.78 4.47 -8.76
C ARG A 305 -17.26 4.12 -8.95
N TYR A 306 -17.56 3.47 -10.08
CA TYR A 306 -18.82 2.74 -10.28
C TYR A 306 -18.80 1.35 -9.61
N PRO A 307 -19.95 0.66 -9.47
CA PRO A 307 -20.02 -0.75 -9.11
C PRO A 307 -19.20 -1.64 -10.06
N PHE A 308 -18.81 -2.84 -9.62
CA PHE A 308 -18.07 -3.79 -10.48
C PHE A 308 -18.96 -4.30 -11.60
N GLN A 309 -18.54 -4.08 -12.84
CA GLN A 309 -19.26 -4.50 -14.04
C GLN A 309 -18.58 -5.72 -14.67
N ASP A 310 -19.40 -6.55 -15.29
CA ASP A 310 -18.98 -7.62 -16.20
C ASP A 310 -19.98 -7.67 -17.36
N PRO A 311 -19.70 -6.91 -18.43
CA PRO A 311 -20.61 -6.83 -19.57
C PRO A 311 -20.85 -8.18 -20.26
N LEU A 312 -19.89 -9.11 -20.21
CA LEU A 312 -20.03 -10.45 -20.79
C LEU A 312 -21.04 -11.30 -20.03
N ALA A 313 -21.19 -11.07 -18.73
CA ALA A 313 -22.22 -11.67 -17.89
C ALA A 313 -23.51 -10.83 -17.79
N GLY A 314 -23.67 -9.81 -18.64
CA GLY A 314 -24.83 -8.91 -18.64
C GLY A 314 -24.92 -7.98 -17.41
N ARG A 315 -23.86 -7.87 -16.62
CA ARG A 315 -23.81 -7.04 -15.40
C ARG A 315 -23.21 -5.68 -15.73
N THR A 316 -24.05 -4.71 -16.05
CA THR A 316 -23.61 -3.35 -16.46
C THR A 316 -24.32 -2.27 -15.65
N TYR A 317 -23.60 -1.19 -15.34
CA TYR A 317 -24.06 -0.13 -14.41
C TYR A 317 -23.82 1.26 -14.98
N GLY A 318 -24.34 2.29 -14.32
CA GLY A 318 -24.18 3.68 -14.77
C GLY A 318 -25.42 4.26 -15.43
N TYR A 319 -26.56 3.57 -15.36
CA TYR A 319 -27.79 3.95 -16.03
C TYR A 319 -28.67 4.88 -15.18
N GLY A 320 -28.04 5.67 -14.31
CA GLY A 320 -28.71 6.77 -13.59
C GLY A 320 -29.37 7.77 -14.54
N LYS A 321 -30.44 8.42 -14.07
CA LYS A 321 -31.26 9.33 -14.87
C LYS A 321 -30.43 10.47 -15.47
N ALA A 322 -29.51 11.04 -14.70
CA ALA A 322 -28.64 12.12 -15.15
C ALA A 322 -27.62 11.63 -16.17
N ALA A 323 -26.94 10.50 -15.90
CA ALA A 323 -25.96 9.92 -16.81
C ALA A 323 -26.57 9.58 -18.18
N ARG A 324 -27.75 8.96 -18.20
CA ARG A 324 -28.47 8.62 -19.45
C ARG A 324 -28.80 9.86 -20.26
N ALA A 325 -29.40 10.87 -19.63
CA ALA A 325 -29.79 12.11 -20.29
C ALA A 325 -28.57 12.84 -20.88
N GLN A 326 -27.49 12.98 -20.11
CA GLN A 326 -26.26 13.64 -20.56
C GLN A 326 -25.58 12.88 -21.71
N PHE A 327 -25.52 11.55 -21.65
CA PHE A 327 -24.93 10.76 -22.73
C PHE A 327 -25.77 10.81 -24.00
N GLN A 328 -27.10 10.76 -23.88
CA GLN A 328 -28.00 10.93 -25.01
C GLN A 328 -27.86 12.31 -25.64
N GLN A 329 -27.72 13.37 -24.83
CA GLN A 329 -27.45 14.72 -25.34
C GLN A 329 -26.11 14.80 -26.08
N LEU A 330 -25.07 14.12 -25.58
CA LEU A 330 -23.73 14.13 -26.17
C LEU A 330 -23.64 13.34 -27.48
N THR A 331 -24.39 12.24 -27.60
CA THR A 331 -24.19 11.24 -28.66
C THR A 331 -25.40 11.02 -29.55
N GLY A 332 -26.59 11.49 -29.16
CA GLY A 332 -27.87 11.20 -29.81
C GLY A 332 -28.48 9.83 -29.45
N VAL A 333 -27.80 9.01 -28.63
CA VAL A 333 -28.21 7.64 -28.32
C VAL A 333 -28.40 7.45 -26.81
N ASP A 334 -29.53 6.88 -26.39
CA ASP A 334 -29.72 6.44 -25.01
C ASP A 334 -28.81 5.24 -24.73
N PRO A 335 -27.97 5.25 -23.67
CA PRO A 335 -27.02 4.16 -23.44
C PRO A 335 -27.70 2.83 -23.09
N LEU A 336 -29.02 2.78 -22.80
CA LEU A 336 -29.73 1.50 -22.71
C LEU A 336 -29.82 0.76 -24.06
N ASN A 337 -29.66 1.46 -25.18
CA ASN A 337 -29.76 0.90 -26.52
C ASN A 337 -28.39 0.51 -27.12
N ILE A 338 -27.31 0.60 -26.34
CA ILE A 338 -25.97 0.19 -26.74
C ILE A 338 -25.52 -1.05 -25.97
N SER A 339 -24.57 -1.78 -26.52
CA SER A 339 -23.99 -2.97 -25.90
C SER A 339 -22.51 -3.09 -26.26
N PRO A 340 -21.75 -3.99 -25.61
CA PRO A 340 -20.35 -4.24 -25.96
C PRO A 340 -20.11 -4.69 -27.40
N SER A 341 -21.13 -5.16 -28.13
CA SER A 341 -21.00 -5.50 -29.56
C SER A 341 -20.97 -4.26 -30.47
N GLN A 342 -21.23 -3.07 -29.93
CA GLN A 342 -21.09 -1.77 -30.59
C GLN A 342 -19.84 -1.06 -30.02
N PRO A 343 -18.62 -1.46 -30.40
CA PRO A 343 -17.39 -1.10 -29.69
C PRO A 343 -17.15 0.41 -29.60
N GLU A 344 -17.47 1.17 -30.64
CA GLU A 344 -17.26 2.63 -30.65
C GLU A 344 -18.18 3.36 -29.66
N LEU A 345 -19.49 3.05 -29.67
CA LEU A 345 -20.45 3.64 -28.75
C LEU A 345 -20.23 3.16 -27.31
N TRP A 346 -19.85 1.89 -27.14
CA TRP A 346 -19.50 1.34 -25.84
C TRP A 346 -18.27 2.02 -25.24
N GLN A 347 -17.22 2.24 -26.05
CA GLN A 347 -16.03 2.96 -25.61
C GLN A 347 -16.36 4.42 -25.23
N LYS A 348 -17.22 5.11 -26.01
CA LYS A 348 -17.72 6.44 -25.65
C LYS A 348 -18.46 6.43 -24.31
N TRP A 349 -19.27 5.40 -24.03
CA TRP A 349 -19.98 5.27 -22.77
C TRP A 349 -19.05 4.99 -21.58
N THR A 350 -18.04 4.13 -21.74
CA THR A 350 -17.00 3.92 -20.74
C THR A 350 -16.20 5.20 -20.49
N ALA A 351 -15.83 5.93 -21.55
CA ALA A 351 -15.11 7.20 -21.43
C ALA A 351 -15.96 8.27 -20.72
N PHE A 352 -17.24 8.41 -21.07
CA PHE A 352 -18.16 9.34 -20.41
C PHE A 352 -18.25 9.10 -18.90
N ARG A 353 -18.48 7.85 -18.49
CA ARG A 353 -18.57 7.47 -17.06
C ARG A 353 -17.24 7.67 -16.34
N THR A 354 -16.12 7.36 -16.98
CA THR A 354 -14.78 7.60 -16.41
C THR A 354 -14.55 9.09 -16.18
N GLU A 355 -14.93 9.96 -17.13
CA GLU A 355 -14.81 11.41 -16.98
C GLU A 355 -15.69 11.98 -15.85
N GLN A 356 -16.84 11.36 -15.53
CA GLN A 356 -17.63 11.77 -14.38
C GLN A 356 -16.85 11.61 -13.06
N VAL A 357 -16.12 10.51 -12.91
CA VAL A 357 -15.27 10.27 -11.74
C VAL A 357 -14.05 11.18 -11.78
N ASP A 358 -13.35 11.25 -12.92
CA ASP A 358 -12.11 12.03 -13.07
C ASP A 358 -12.34 13.52 -12.80
N SER A 359 -13.40 14.10 -13.38
CA SER A 359 -13.76 15.50 -13.15
C SER A 359 -14.22 15.77 -11.72
N PHE A 360 -14.85 14.79 -11.04
CA PHE A 360 -15.28 14.96 -9.65
C PHE A 360 -14.06 15.06 -8.73
N VAL A 361 -13.09 14.15 -8.90
CA VAL A 361 -11.85 14.16 -8.10
C VAL A 361 -11.07 15.45 -8.32
N ALA A 362 -10.94 15.92 -9.56
CA ALA A 362 -10.26 17.17 -9.88
C ALA A 362 -10.97 18.39 -9.24
N HIS A 363 -12.29 18.49 -9.42
CA HIS A 363 -13.07 19.60 -8.88
C HIS A 363 -13.06 19.64 -7.35
N LEU A 364 -13.24 18.48 -6.70
CA LEU A 364 -13.13 18.33 -5.25
C LEU A 364 -11.74 18.76 -4.76
N SER A 365 -10.68 18.31 -5.43
CA SER A 365 -9.30 18.67 -5.07
C SER A 365 -9.07 20.16 -5.09
N GLN A 366 -9.47 20.81 -6.19
CA GLN A 366 -9.35 22.25 -6.34
C GLN A 366 -10.13 23.00 -5.25
N GLN A 367 -11.40 22.64 -5.04
CA GLN A 367 -12.27 23.34 -4.08
C GLN A 367 -11.75 23.21 -2.64
N LEU A 368 -11.40 21.99 -2.20
CA LEU A 368 -10.93 21.78 -0.84
C LEU A 368 -9.57 22.44 -0.59
N ARG A 369 -8.65 22.42 -1.57
CA ARG A 369 -7.34 23.06 -1.42
C ARG A 369 -7.40 24.58 -1.44
N GLN A 370 -8.40 25.18 -2.11
CA GLN A 370 -8.65 26.62 -1.98
C GLN A 370 -9.03 27.02 -0.54
N LYS A 371 -9.68 26.12 0.21
CA LYS A 371 -10.00 26.33 1.63
C LYS A 371 -8.83 25.98 2.54
N ARG A 372 -8.12 24.89 2.24
CA ARG A 372 -6.99 24.37 3.02
C ARG A 372 -5.87 23.90 2.09
N ALA A 373 -4.93 24.79 1.79
CA ALA A 373 -3.82 24.51 0.86
C ALA A 373 -2.94 23.32 1.29
N ASN A 374 -2.89 23.03 2.60
CA ASN A 374 -2.14 21.91 3.18
C ASN A 374 -2.95 20.63 3.38
N LEU A 375 -4.21 20.58 2.97
CA LEU A 375 -5.01 19.37 3.05
C LEU A 375 -4.41 18.27 2.17
N ILE A 376 -4.26 17.07 2.72
CA ILE A 376 -3.82 15.90 1.97
C ILE A 376 -5.02 15.18 1.37
N LEU A 377 -4.94 14.83 0.09
CA LEU A 377 -5.96 14.01 -0.56
C LEU A 377 -5.42 12.63 -0.88
N SER A 378 -6.05 11.61 -0.34
CA SER A 378 -5.68 10.22 -0.52
C SER A 378 -6.84 9.44 -1.14
N VAL A 379 -6.56 8.42 -1.95
CA VAL A 379 -7.60 7.57 -2.58
C VAL A 379 -7.37 6.08 -2.32
N ALA A 380 -8.40 5.37 -1.86
CA ALA A 380 -8.43 3.91 -1.79
C ALA A 380 -8.85 3.36 -3.17
N VAL A 381 -7.98 2.59 -3.80
CA VAL A 381 -8.16 2.15 -5.20
C VAL A 381 -7.93 0.66 -5.38
N PHE A 382 -8.49 0.09 -6.44
CA PHE A 382 -8.18 -1.29 -6.81
C PHE A 382 -6.76 -1.39 -7.39
N PRO A 383 -6.01 -2.46 -7.05
CA PRO A 383 -4.64 -2.66 -7.52
C PRO A 383 -4.56 -3.23 -8.96
N LEU A 384 -5.69 -3.31 -9.66
CA LEU A 384 -5.80 -3.95 -10.99
C LEU A 384 -5.13 -3.10 -12.10
N PRO A 385 -4.76 -3.73 -13.24
CA PRO A 385 -4.30 -3.01 -14.44
C PRO A 385 -5.27 -1.91 -14.87
N GLN A 386 -4.73 -0.85 -15.48
CA GLN A 386 -5.50 0.33 -15.87
C GLN A 386 -6.72 0.01 -16.73
N ILE A 387 -6.52 -0.75 -17.81
CA ILE A 387 -7.60 -1.13 -18.73
C ILE A 387 -8.70 -1.87 -17.98
N GLU A 388 -8.34 -2.84 -17.12
CA GLU A 388 -9.31 -3.61 -16.37
C GLU A 388 -10.15 -2.74 -15.43
N ARG A 389 -9.53 -1.79 -14.71
CA ARG A 389 -10.27 -0.88 -13.84
C ARG A 389 -11.15 0.09 -14.61
N VAL A 390 -10.66 0.66 -15.71
CA VAL A 390 -11.43 1.61 -16.52
C VAL A 390 -12.67 0.92 -17.09
N GLU A 391 -12.54 -0.30 -17.60
CA GLU A 391 -13.67 -1.06 -18.15
C GLU A 391 -14.62 -1.58 -17.06
N LYS A 392 -14.10 -2.09 -15.93
CA LYS A 392 -14.93 -2.75 -14.90
C LYS A 392 -15.48 -1.82 -13.82
N ILE A 393 -14.86 -0.68 -13.54
CA ILE A 393 -15.25 0.19 -12.42
C ILE A 393 -15.06 1.70 -12.70
N GLN A 394 -14.53 2.08 -13.87
CA GLN A 394 -14.29 3.48 -14.27
C GLN A 394 -13.45 4.26 -13.25
N GLN A 395 -12.52 3.56 -12.61
CA GLN A 395 -11.54 4.15 -11.70
C GLN A 395 -10.25 4.37 -12.50
N ASN A 396 -9.77 5.62 -12.65
CA ASN A 396 -8.63 5.97 -13.50
C ASN A 396 -7.59 6.81 -12.75
N TRP A 397 -7.01 6.23 -11.70
CA TRP A 397 -6.12 6.95 -10.78
C TRP A 397 -4.83 7.45 -11.41
N GLU A 398 -4.40 6.94 -12.57
CA GLU A 398 -3.28 7.52 -13.32
C GLU A 398 -3.57 8.94 -13.82
N ILE A 399 -4.82 9.26 -14.18
CA ILE A 399 -5.20 10.63 -14.57
C ILE A 399 -5.11 11.56 -13.36
N TRP A 400 -5.70 11.15 -12.23
CA TRP A 400 -5.70 11.94 -10.99
C TRP A 400 -4.27 12.20 -10.51
N ALA A 401 -3.40 11.20 -10.62
CA ALA A 401 -1.99 11.30 -10.27
C ALA A 401 -1.21 12.30 -11.14
N ARG A 402 -1.43 12.28 -12.47
CA ARG A 402 -0.75 13.18 -13.41
C ARG A 402 -1.19 14.63 -13.27
N ARG A 403 -2.50 14.85 -13.07
CA ARG A 403 -3.07 16.19 -12.83
C ARG A 403 -2.66 16.76 -11.48
N GLY A 404 -2.28 15.89 -10.55
CA GLY A 404 -1.90 16.28 -9.19
C GLY A 404 -3.11 16.45 -8.27
N ASP A 405 -4.26 15.89 -8.66
CA ASP A 405 -5.51 15.98 -7.92
C ASP A 405 -5.40 15.29 -6.55
N VAL A 406 -4.52 14.28 -6.44
CA VAL A 406 -4.30 13.48 -5.23
C VAL A 406 -2.83 13.48 -4.80
N ASP A 407 -2.59 13.30 -3.50
CA ASP A 407 -1.28 13.13 -2.88
C ASP A 407 -0.88 11.69 -2.73
N LEU A 408 -1.82 10.86 -2.25
CA LEU A 408 -1.57 9.46 -1.93
C LEU A 408 -2.51 8.57 -2.74
N ILE A 409 -1.94 7.56 -3.39
CA ILE A 409 -2.70 6.45 -3.94
C ILE A 409 -2.47 5.25 -3.04
N VAL A 410 -3.57 4.69 -2.56
CA VAL A 410 -3.59 3.65 -1.54
C VAL A 410 -4.22 2.39 -2.17
N PRO A 411 -3.46 1.62 -2.97
CA PRO A 411 -4.01 0.46 -3.66
C PRO A 411 -4.30 -0.66 -2.66
N MET A 412 -5.53 -1.16 -2.66
CA MET A 412 -6.01 -2.27 -1.83
C MET A 412 -5.41 -3.60 -2.27
N THR A 413 -4.11 -3.79 -1.99
CA THR A 413 -3.28 -4.92 -2.44
C THR A 413 -3.52 -6.13 -1.55
N TYR A 414 -4.78 -6.53 -1.42
CA TYR A 414 -5.23 -7.49 -0.43
C TYR A 414 -4.93 -8.92 -0.88
N ALA A 415 -4.10 -9.61 -0.11
CA ALA A 415 -3.66 -10.96 -0.38
C ALA A 415 -3.42 -11.72 0.93
N LEU A 416 -3.64 -13.04 0.90
CA LEU A 416 -3.38 -13.94 2.03
C LEU A 416 -1.93 -14.43 2.08
N ASP A 417 -1.13 -14.12 1.04
CA ASP A 417 0.28 -14.50 0.93
C ASP A 417 1.10 -13.44 0.18
N THR A 418 2.41 -13.42 0.44
CA THR A 418 3.36 -12.42 -0.07
C THR A 418 3.56 -12.50 -1.58
N SER A 419 3.52 -13.70 -2.18
CA SER A 419 3.66 -13.86 -3.63
C SER A 419 2.48 -13.23 -4.37
N ARG A 420 1.26 -13.44 -3.87
CA ARG A 420 0.05 -12.83 -4.42
C ARG A 420 0.05 -11.33 -4.21
N PHE A 421 0.47 -10.84 -3.05
CA PHE A 421 0.68 -9.40 -2.82
C PHE A 421 1.61 -8.83 -3.90
N GLN A 422 2.77 -9.46 -4.13
CA GLN A 422 3.74 -9.02 -5.13
C GLN A 422 3.18 -9.00 -6.56
N ARG A 423 2.31 -9.94 -6.92
CA ARG A 423 1.62 -9.96 -8.23
C ARG A 423 0.62 -8.82 -8.36
N LEU A 424 -0.24 -8.63 -7.35
CA LEU A 424 -1.18 -7.50 -7.30
C LEU A 424 -0.46 -6.16 -7.27
N ALA A 425 0.80 -6.15 -6.82
CA ALA A 425 1.62 -4.95 -6.80
C ALA A 425 2.14 -4.52 -8.17
N GLN A 426 2.28 -5.45 -9.12
CA GLN A 426 2.94 -5.19 -10.41
C GLN A 426 2.37 -3.99 -11.19
N PRO A 427 1.03 -3.81 -11.32
CA PRO A 427 0.48 -2.71 -12.11
C PRO A 427 0.90 -1.34 -11.61
N TRP A 428 0.99 -1.14 -10.29
CA TRP A 428 1.39 0.15 -9.70
C TRP A 428 2.89 0.28 -9.45
N ILE A 429 3.64 -0.82 -9.29
CA ILE A 429 5.11 -0.79 -9.27
C ILE A 429 5.66 -0.36 -10.63
N ALA A 430 5.16 -0.95 -11.71
CA ALA A 430 5.68 -0.74 -13.06
C ALA A 430 5.20 0.57 -13.71
N SER A 431 4.19 1.23 -13.13
CA SER A 431 3.60 2.44 -13.71
C SER A 431 4.57 3.62 -13.68
N LYS A 432 4.89 4.14 -14.86
CA LYS A 432 5.62 5.41 -15.04
C LYS A 432 4.70 6.63 -15.07
N GLN A 433 3.39 6.40 -14.92
CA GLN A 433 2.36 7.40 -15.18
C GLN A 433 1.86 8.13 -13.93
N LEU A 434 2.48 7.91 -12.76
CA LEU A 434 1.96 8.43 -11.48
C LEU A 434 2.47 9.82 -11.12
N GLY A 435 3.31 10.41 -11.98
CA GLY A 435 3.86 11.74 -11.79
C GLY A 435 4.60 11.84 -10.46
N ALA A 436 4.11 12.74 -9.60
CA ALA A 436 4.65 13.04 -8.28
C ALA A 436 3.90 12.35 -7.13
N THR A 437 2.78 11.68 -7.40
CA THR A 437 1.89 11.10 -6.38
C THR A 437 2.58 9.95 -5.64
N LEU A 438 2.41 9.90 -4.31
CA LEU A 438 3.01 8.87 -3.47
C LEU A 438 2.17 7.60 -3.45
N LEU A 439 2.82 6.45 -3.28
CA LEU A 439 2.17 5.14 -3.17
C LEU A 439 2.24 4.62 -1.74
N VAL A 440 1.11 4.16 -1.22
CA VAL A 440 0.94 3.60 0.14
C VAL A 440 0.11 2.32 0.04
N PRO A 441 0.68 1.17 -0.34
CA PRO A 441 -0.09 -0.06 -0.54
C PRO A 441 -0.83 -0.53 0.71
N GLY A 442 -2.08 -0.93 0.53
CA GLY A 442 -2.94 -1.50 1.57
C GLY A 442 -2.68 -3.00 1.78
N ILE A 443 -2.47 -3.41 3.03
CA ILE A 443 -2.36 -4.82 3.48
C ILE A 443 -3.64 -5.17 4.24
N ARG A 444 -4.35 -6.22 3.81
CA ARG A 444 -5.54 -6.73 4.53
C ARG A 444 -5.13 -7.66 5.66
N LEU A 445 -5.47 -7.29 6.89
CA LEU A 445 -5.20 -8.08 8.10
C LEU A 445 -6.23 -9.19 8.33
N LEU A 446 -7.47 -9.03 7.84
CA LEU A 446 -8.50 -10.07 7.96
C LEU A 446 -8.03 -11.37 7.33
N SER A 447 -8.04 -12.45 8.12
CA SER A 447 -7.61 -13.80 7.74
C SER A 447 -6.13 -13.92 7.30
N LEU A 448 -5.31 -12.88 7.53
CA LEU A 448 -3.87 -12.91 7.25
C LEU A 448 -3.10 -13.31 8.52
N PRO A 449 -2.32 -14.42 8.51
CA PRO A 449 -1.51 -14.79 9.67
C PRO A 449 -0.49 -13.70 10.05
N THR A 450 -0.18 -13.55 11.33
CA THR A 450 0.76 -12.54 11.87
C THR A 450 2.08 -12.51 11.10
N ILE A 451 2.67 -13.67 10.83
CA ILE A 451 3.93 -13.75 10.08
C ILE A 451 3.77 -13.39 8.59
N GLY A 452 2.61 -13.68 8.00
CA GLY A 452 2.29 -13.28 6.62
C GLY A 452 2.13 -11.78 6.48
N ALA A 453 1.51 -11.12 7.48
CA ALA A 453 1.44 -9.66 7.53
C ALA A 453 2.83 -9.02 7.65
N PHE A 454 3.71 -9.59 8.48
CA PHE A 454 5.08 -9.11 8.62
C PHE A 454 5.91 -9.31 7.35
N ASP A 455 5.76 -10.45 6.68
CA ASP A 455 6.46 -10.74 5.42
C ASP A 455 6.00 -9.79 4.29
N GLN A 456 4.69 -9.51 4.19
CA GLN A 456 4.17 -8.50 3.27
C GLN A 456 4.67 -7.09 3.62
N LEU A 457 4.74 -6.73 4.90
CA LEU A 457 5.29 -5.47 5.36
C LEU A 457 6.77 -5.32 4.95
N GLN A 458 7.57 -6.37 5.12
CA GLN A 458 8.98 -6.34 4.72
C GLN A 458 9.11 -6.24 3.20
N LEU A 459 8.27 -6.95 2.43
CA LEU A 459 8.21 -6.78 0.98
C LEU A 459 7.89 -5.32 0.60
N VAL A 460 6.92 -4.67 1.26
CA VAL A 460 6.59 -3.26 0.99
C VAL A 460 7.80 -2.34 1.19
N ARG A 461 8.61 -2.56 2.23
CA ARG A 461 9.83 -1.76 2.49
C ARG A 461 10.91 -1.93 1.40
N ASP A 462 10.86 -3.04 0.68
CA ASP A 462 11.76 -3.35 -0.43
C ASP A 462 11.24 -2.83 -1.79
N LEU A 463 10.00 -2.34 -1.84
CA LEU A 463 9.34 -1.79 -3.04
C LEU A 463 9.50 -0.26 -3.14
N PRO A 464 9.29 0.33 -4.34
CA PRO A 464 9.45 1.77 -4.56
C PRO A 464 8.22 2.55 -4.06
N VAL A 465 7.96 2.51 -2.76
CA VAL A 465 6.77 3.10 -2.10
C VAL A 465 7.14 3.97 -0.89
N SER A 466 6.21 4.82 -0.47
CA SER A 466 6.42 5.80 0.60
C SER A 466 5.96 5.30 1.97
N GLY A 467 5.34 4.13 2.04
CA GLY A 467 4.82 3.53 3.27
C GLY A 467 3.80 2.45 2.97
N TYR A 468 2.95 2.14 3.94
CA TYR A 468 1.88 1.15 3.87
C TYR A 468 0.63 1.60 4.63
N ALA A 469 -0.49 0.94 4.36
CA ALA A 469 -1.73 1.10 5.10
C ALA A 469 -2.30 -0.26 5.52
N LEU A 470 -2.71 -0.41 6.78
CA LEU A 470 -3.29 -1.66 7.30
C LEU A 470 -4.81 -1.60 7.26
N PHE A 471 -5.45 -2.58 6.62
CA PHE A 471 -6.90 -2.73 6.59
C PHE A 471 -7.33 -3.98 7.36
N ALA A 472 -7.95 -3.88 8.53
CA ALA A 472 -8.34 -2.68 9.25
C ALA A 472 -8.03 -2.84 10.74
N ALA A 473 -8.17 -1.75 11.51
CA ALA A 473 -7.90 -1.72 12.94
C ALA A 473 -8.63 -2.82 13.72
N GLU A 474 -9.84 -3.22 13.31
CA GLU A 474 -10.58 -4.34 13.94
C GLU A 474 -9.82 -5.69 13.91
N ASN A 475 -8.93 -5.88 12.95
CA ASN A 475 -8.15 -7.10 12.74
C ASN A 475 -6.70 -6.96 13.25
N PHE A 476 -6.34 -5.81 13.82
CA PHE A 476 -5.01 -5.57 14.36
C PHE A 476 -4.89 -6.18 15.77
N ASN A 477 -4.62 -7.49 15.79
CA ASN A 477 -4.63 -8.30 16.99
C ASN A 477 -3.42 -8.06 17.92
N ASN A 478 -3.47 -8.65 19.13
CA ASN A 478 -2.43 -8.49 20.15
C ASN A 478 -1.05 -9.02 19.72
N GLU A 479 -0.98 -10.05 18.87
CA GLU A 479 0.30 -10.57 18.39
C GLU A 479 0.97 -9.59 17.43
N LEU A 480 0.20 -9.05 16.49
CA LEU A 480 0.65 -8.01 15.58
C LEU A 480 1.05 -6.74 16.33
N GLN A 481 0.28 -6.35 17.36
CA GLN A 481 0.63 -5.23 18.21
C GLN A 481 2.00 -5.44 18.89
N LYS A 482 2.22 -6.60 19.53
CA LYS A 482 3.51 -6.94 20.16
C LYS A 482 4.66 -6.91 19.15
N LEU A 483 4.44 -7.48 17.98
CA LEU A 483 5.43 -7.51 16.90
C LEU A 483 5.79 -6.09 16.45
N PHE A 484 4.79 -5.23 16.19
CA PHE A 484 5.04 -3.87 15.73
C PHE A 484 5.73 -3.00 16.79
N ILE A 485 5.32 -3.12 18.06
CA ILE A 485 6.00 -2.47 19.19
C ILE A 485 7.46 -2.90 19.23
N SER A 486 7.72 -4.21 19.15
CA SER A 486 9.08 -4.76 19.13
C SER A 486 9.93 -4.18 17.99
N THR A 487 9.34 -3.99 16.80
CA THR A 487 10.02 -3.36 15.66
C THR A 487 10.20 -1.86 15.75
N GLN A 488 9.67 -1.17 16.77
CA GLN A 488 10.06 0.22 17.04
C GLN A 488 11.43 0.29 17.74
N GLY A 489 11.90 -0.81 18.33
CA GLY A 489 13.12 -0.86 19.13
C GLY A 489 12.99 -0.15 20.48
N LYS A 490 14.11 -0.07 21.22
CA LYS A 490 14.16 0.57 22.56
C LYS A 490 14.49 2.08 22.53
N VAL A 491 14.55 2.68 21.34
CA VAL A 491 15.01 4.07 21.21
C VAL A 491 13.91 5.02 21.66
N GLN A 492 14.18 5.81 22.71
CA GLN A 492 13.38 6.99 23.04
C GLN A 492 13.52 7.99 21.88
N SER A 493 12.47 8.11 21.06
CA SER A 493 12.45 9.11 19.99
C SER A 493 12.24 10.49 20.61
N THR A 494 13.31 11.23 20.88
CA THR A 494 13.24 12.65 21.29
C THR A 494 12.94 13.58 20.11
N THR A 495 12.95 13.05 18.87
CA THR A 495 12.62 13.77 17.64
C THR A 495 11.50 13.06 16.89
N THR A 496 10.47 13.78 16.49
CA THR A 496 9.38 13.27 15.64
C THR A 496 9.93 12.92 14.26
N GLU A 497 9.64 11.71 13.78
CA GLU A 497 10.09 11.23 12.48
C GLU A 497 9.34 11.97 11.35
N PRO A 498 10.02 12.39 10.24
CA PRO A 498 9.34 13.07 9.15
C PRO A 498 8.30 12.18 8.48
N ILE A 499 7.08 12.70 8.30
CA ILE A 499 6.06 12.04 7.50
C ILE A 499 6.31 12.35 6.01
N PRO A 500 6.44 11.34 5.12
CA PRO A 500 6.88 11.53 3.73
C PRO A 500 6.13 12.60 2.93
N HIS A 501 4.81 12.71 3.05
CA HIS A 501 4.03 13.73 2.33
C HIS A 501 4.04 15.12 3.00
N ARG A 502 4.52 15.24 4.24
CA ARG A 502 4.72 16.54 4.91
C ARG A 502 6.12 17.07 4.70
N GLN A 503 7.10 16.19 4.80
CA GLN A 503 8.53 16.53 4.80
C GLN A 503 9.28 15.69 3.76
N PRO A 504 8.92 15.81 2.46
CA PRO A 504 9.44 14.93 1.42
C PRO A 504 10.96 15.06 1.22
N PHE A 505 11.51 16.28 1.28
CA PHE A 505 12.96 16.50 1.12
C PHE A 505 13.77 15.95 2.28
N GLN A 506 13.31 16.15 3.53
CA GLN A 506 13.93 15.58 4.72
C GLN A 506 13.87 14.04 4.70
N THR A 507 12.71 13.49 4.33
CA THR A 507 12.51 12.05 4.14
C THR A 507 13.48 11.49 3.08
N ALA A 508 13.62 12.18 1.95
CA ALA A 508 14.53 11.78 0.87
C ALA A 508 15.99 11.75 1.34
N ALA A 509 16.42 12.79 2.06
CA ALA A 509 17.77 12.87 2.61
C ALA A 509 18.08 11.74 3.61
N ILE A 510 17.16 11.48 4.56
CA ILE A 510 17.32 10.41 5.55
C ILE A 510 17.35 9.03 4.89
N ARG A 511 16.40 8.75 4.00
CA ARG A 511 16.34 7.47 3.28
C ARG A 511 17.59 7.25 2.41
N TYR A 512 18.11 8.30 1.77
CA TYR A 512 19.34 8.19 1.01
C TYR A 512 20.56 7.95 1.90
N ALA A 513 20.66 8.62 3.05
CA ALA A 513 21.75 8.38 4.00
C ALA A 513 21.77 6.92 4.49
N ALA A 514 20.59 6.35 4.79
CA ALA A 514 20.46 4.93 5.15
C ALA A 514 20.91 3.99 4.02
N LEU A 515 20.50 4.29 2.79
CA LEU A 515 20.91 3.54 1.61
C LEU A 515 22.44 3.60 1.39
N GLN A 516 23.04 4.78 1.58
CA GLN A 516 24.49 4.96 1.48
C GLN A 516 25.25 4.13 2.54
N ARG A 517 24.71 4.00 3.76
CA ARG A 517 25.30 3.16 4.81
C ARG A 517 25.31 1.69 4.43
N GLU A 518 24.22 1.18 3.86
CA GLU A 518 24.16 -0.22 3.41
C GLU A 518 25.23 -0.55 2.39
N TRP A 519 25.40 0.31 1.39
CA TRP A 519 26.41 0.04 0.37
C TRP A 519 27.83 0.09 0.93
N LYS A 520 28.14 1.08 1.79
CA LYS A 520 29.42 1.17 2.50
C LYS A 520 29.69 -0.10 3.31
N PHE A 521 28.68 -0.59 4.03
CA PHE A 521 28.77 -1.82 4.80
C PHE A 521 29.07 -3.04 3.90
N VAL A 522 28.41 -3.17 2.75
CA VAL A 522 28.67 -4.25 1.79
C VAL A 522 30.09 -4.19 1.24
N TRP A 523 30.60 -3.00 0.88
CA TRP A 523 31.96 -2.84 0.35
C TRP A 523 33.05 -3.10 1.39
N GLN A 524 32.84 -2.69 2.64
CA GLN A 524 33.83 -2.88 3.71
C GLN A 524 33.97 -4.35 4.13
N ASN A 525 32.91 -5.14 3.99
CA ASN A 525 32.90 -6.56 4.36
C ASN A 525 33.21 -7.49 3.17
N GLU A 526 33.91 -6.98 2.15
CA GLU A 526 34.40 -7.72 0.96
C GLU A 526 33.34 -8.51 0.17
N GLN A 527 32.07 -8.12 0.23
CA GLN A 527 31.00 -8.83 -0.47
C GLN A 527 30.92 -8.52 -1.98
N LEU A 528 31.75 -7.60 -2.50
CA LEU A 528 31.76 -7.19 -3.91
C LEU A 528 33.19 -7.09 -4.46
N PRO A 529 33.60 -7.94 -5.42
CA PRO A 529 34.93 -7.84 -6.04
C PRO A 529 34.96 -6.67 -7.04
N MET A 530 35.32 -5.47 -6.57
CA MET A 530 35.50 -4.29 -7.42
C MET A 530 36.85 -3.59 -7.20
N PRO A 531 37.44 -2.96 -8.23
CA PRO A 531 38.67 -2.19 -8.07
C PRO A 531 38.49 -1.04 -7.07
N ALA A 532 39.49 -0.83 -6.20
CA ALA A 532 39.45 0.22 -5.17
C ALA A 532 39.16 1.62 -5.74
N ARG A 533 39.68 1.93 -6.93
CA ARG A 533 39.42 3.19 -7.63
C ARG A 533 37.94 3.36 -7.98
N THR A 534 37.30 2.30 -8.46
CA THR A 534 35.87 2.30 -8.80
C THR A 534 35.00 2.53 -7.56
N ILE A 535 35.34 1.89 -6.44
CA ILE A 535 34.66 2.09 -5.14
C ILE A 535 34.84 3.54 -4.67
N SER A 536 36.06 4.09 -4.78
CA SER A 536 36.34 5.49 -4.42
C SER A 536 35.53 6.49 -5.26
N ASP A 537 35.52 6.31 -6.59
CA ASP A 537 34.77 7.18 -7.51
C ASP A 537 33.25 7.12 -7.23
N PHE A 538 32.72 5.94 -6.94
CA PHE A 538 31.32 5.77 -6.55
C PHE A 538 31.02 6.46 -5.22
N ASN A 539 31.86 6.27 -4.20
CA ASN A 539 31.67 6.89 -2.89
C ASN A 539 31.69 8.43 -2.97
N ASN A 540 32.57 8.98 -3.80
CA ASN A 540 32.62 10.43 -4.05
C ASN A 540 31.31 10.93 -4.67
N GLN A 541 30.75 10.21 -5.64
CA GLN A 541 29.47 10.57 -6.27
C GLN A 541 28.29 10.41 -5.31
N ALA A 542 28.30 9.36 -4.49
CA ALA A 542 27.30 9.16 -3.45
C ALA A 542 27.30 10.33 -2.47
N GLU A 543 28.49 10.83 -2.11
CA GLU A 543 28.68 11.95 -1.21
C GLU A 543 28.20 13.30 -1.79
N VAL A 544 28.42 13.51 -3.09
CA VAL A 544 27.87 14.66 -3.82
C VAL A 544 26.34 14.66 -3.78
N LEU A 545 25.70 13.50 -4.02
CA LEU A 545 24.25 13.38 -3.93
C LEU A 545 23.75 13.59 -2.50
N ARG A 546 24.40 12.99 -1.50
CA ARG A 546 24.08 13.18 -0.07
C ARG A 546 24.08 14.65 0.30
N THR A 547 25.14 15.36 -0.08
CA THR A 547 25.29 16.79 0.19
C THR A 547 24.18 17.61 -0.46
N ALA A 548 23.85 17.35 -1.72
CA ALA A 548 22.77 18.04 -2.42
C ALA A 548 21.39 17.79 -1.77
N LEU A 549 21.10 16.55 -1.38
CA LEU A 549 19.86 16.20 -0.68
C LEU A 549 19.76 16.86 0.69
N ASN A 550 20.84 16.89 1.47
CA ASN A 550 20.87 17.55 2.77
C ASN A 550 20.68 19.07 2.65
N GLN A 551 21.37 19.72 1.70
CA GLN A 551 21.21 21.15 1.45
C GLN A 551 19.77 21.51 1.04
N LEU A 552 19.14 20.66 0.22
CA LEU A 552 17.74 20.80 -0.17
C LEU A 552 16.81 20.59 1.04
N ALA A 553 17.06 19.59 1.88
CA ALA A 553 16.25 19.30 3.06
C ALA A 553 16.30 20.43 4.10
N THR A 554 17.47 21.03 4.34
CA THR A 554 17.63 22.10 5.34
C THR A 554 17.00 23.41 4.91
N ALA A 555 17.09 23.77 3.62
CA ALA A 555 16.56 25.04 3.12
C ALA A 555 16.13 24.89 1.65
N PRO A 556 14.88 24.43 1.40
CA PRO A 556 14.37 24.16 0.06
C PRO A 556 14.38 25.38 -0.88
N SER A 557 14.79 25.18 -2.13
CA SER A 557 14.71 26.18 -3.19
C SER A 557 14.75 25.50 -4.56
N ALA A 558 14.27 26.18 -5.61
CA ALA A 558 14.27 25.66 -6.99
C ALA A 558 15.70 25.29 -7.46
N SER A 559 16.68 26.14 -7.16
CA SER A 559 18.10 25.90 -7.49
C SER A 559 18.64 24.63 -6.82
N LYS A 560 18.45 24.47 -5.51
CA LYS A 560 18.91 23.26 -4.79
C LYS A 560 18.17 22.00 -5.22
N LEU A 561 16.89 22.12 -5.58
CA LEU A 561 16.11 21.02 -6.11
C LEU A 561 16.67 20.56 -7.46
N LEU A 562 17.00 21.51 -8.35
CA LEU A 562 17.63 21.22 -9.64
C LEU A 562 18.97 20.49 -9.45
N VAL A 563 19.81 20.97 -8.51
CA VAL A 563 21.09 20.32 -8.18
C VAL A 563 20.88 18.91 -7.64
N ALA A 564 19.97 18.72 -6.68
CA ALA A 564 19.69 17.40 -6.10
C ALA A 564 19.16 16.41 -7.15
N ARG A 565 18.25 16.85 -8.04
CA ARG A 565 17.72 16.01 -9.13
C ARG A 565 18.81 15.65 -10.13
N ALA A 566 19.64 16.61 -10.54
CA ALA A 566 20.75 16.36 -11.47
C ALA A 566 21.76 15.37 -10.87
N SER A 567 22.14 15.56 -9.61
CA SER A 567 23.02 14.62 -8.89
C SER A 567 22.39 13.23 -8.77
N LEU A 568 21.08 13.13 -8.50
CA LEU A 568 20.38 11.85 -8.40
C LEU A 568 20.36 11.12 -9.75
N THR A 569 20.00 11.80 -10.82
CA THR A 569 19.98 11.21 -12.17
C THR A 569 21.36 10.73 -12.60
N ARG A 570 22.41 11.52 -12.35
CA ARG A 570 23.80 11.12 -12.60
C ARG A 570 24.19 9.89 -11.78
N PHE A 571 23.86 9.88 -10.50
CA PHE A 571 24.15 8.76 -9.63
C PHE A 571 23.42 7.47 -10.05
N GLN A 572 22.13 7.54 -10.36
CA GLN A 572 21.34 6.40 -10.81
C GLN A 572 21.89 5.76 -12.09
N SER A 573 22.36 6.56 -13.04
CA SER A 573 22.93 6.03 -14.29
C SER A 573 24.24 5.26 -14.04
N GLN A 574 25.09 5.77 -13.16
CA GLN A 574 26.35 5.14 -12.78
C GLN A 574 26.13 3.90 -11.91
N PHE A 575 25.21 3.97 -10.95
CA PHE A 575 24.80 2.84 -10.13
C PHE A 575 24.42 1.62 -10.97
N ARG A 576 23.58 1.82 -12.00
CA ARG A 576 23.19 0.72 -12.91
C ARG A 576 24.34 0.08 -13.66
N VAL A 577 25.36 0.86 -14.03
CA VAL A 577 26.55 0.33 -14.71
C VAL A 577 27.40 -0.49 -13.76
N LEU A 578 27.58 0.00 -12.53
CA LEU A 578 28.42 -0.65 -11.52
C LEU A 578 27.81 -1.95 -10.98
N MET A 579 26.49 -1.98 -10.81
CA MET A 579 25.78 -3.13 -10.26
C MET A 579 25.52 -4.24 -11.29
N LYS A 580 26.01 -4.11 -12.53
CA LYS A 580 25.81 -5.12 -13.60
C LYS A 580 26.36 -6.51 -13.26
N GLU A 581 27.48 -6.57 -12.55
CA GLU A 581 28.03 -7.87 -12.14
C GLU A 581 27.30 -8.39 -10.89
N GLU A 582 27.02 -7.51 -9.93
CA GLU A 582 26.32 -7.91 -8.71
C GLU A 582 24.88 -8.38 -8.96
N ILE A 583 24.21 -7.90 -10.00
CA ILE A 583 22.87 -8.38 -10.34
C ILE A 583 22.85 -9.88 -10.68
N LYS A 584 24.00 -10.47 -11.06
CA LYS A 584 24.12 -11.90 -11.38
C LYS A 584 24.17 -12.76 -10.10
N SER A 585 24.77 -12.24 -9.04
CA SER A 585 24.93 -12.90 -7.73
C SER A 585 23.80 -12.58 -6.76
N ASN A 586 23.29 -11.34 -6.77
CA ASN A 586 22.34 -10.81 -5.80
C ASN A 586 21.32 -9.87 -6.45
N SER A 587 20.57 -10.39 -7.43
CA SER A 587 19.55 -9.64 -8.17
C SER A 587 18.50 -9.00 -7.25
N TYR A 588 18.15 -9.66 -6.14
CA TYR A 588 17.17 -9.15 -5.19
C TYR A 588 17.66 -7.87 -4.52
N GLN A 589 18.84 -7.88 -3.91
CA GLN A 589 19.36 -6.71 -3.17
C GLN A 589 19.61 -5.52 -4.10
N VAL A 590 20.14 -5.75 -5.30
CA VAL A 590 20.31 -4.69 -6.31
C VAL A 590 18.96 -4.04 -6.64
N ARG A 591 17.91 -4.84 -6.86
CA ARG A 591 16.56 -4.34 -7.12
C ARG A 591 16.00 -3.54 -5.94
N VAL A 592 16.27 -3.95 -4.69
CA VAL A 592 15.88 -3.17 -3.50
C VAL A 592 16.55 -1.79 -3.50
N TRP A 593 17.84 -1.71 -3.80
CA TRP A 593 18.54 -0.43 -3.89
C TRP A 593 18.02 0.46 -5.02
N GLU A 594 17.71 -0.11 -6.19
CA GLU A 594 17.06 0.62 -7.29
C GLU A 594 15.69 1.15 -6.87
N ASN A 595 14.88 0.35 -6.18
CA ASN A 595 13.57 0.75 -5.68
C ASN A 595 13.68 1.90 -4.67
N ARG A 596 14.67 1.88 -3.78
CA ARG A 596 14.91 2.95 -2.81
C ARG A 596 15.35 4.26 -3.49
N LEU A 597 16.19 4.18 -4.53
CA LEU A 597 16.53 5.33 -5.37
C LEU A 597 15.31 5.90 -6.11
N ALA A 598 14.43 5.03 -6.62
CA ALA A 598 13.18 5.45 -7.27
C ALA A 598 12.23 6.14 -6.27
N THR A 599 12.19 5.68 -5.01
CA THR A 599 11.43 6.35 -3.95
C THR A 599 11.98 7.73 -3.64
N ILE A 600 13.30 7.91 -3.56
CA ILE A 600 13.94 9.22 -3.38
C ILE A 600 13.55 10.17 -4.52
N GLU A 601 13.63 9.71 -5.77
CA GLU A 601 13.20 10.50 -6.92
C GLU A 601 11.73 10.93 -6.82
N ARG A 602 10.84 10.01 -6.43
CA ARG A 602 9.42 10.31 -6.25
C ARG A 602 9.19 11.34 -5.14
N LEU A 603 9.90 11.26 -4.03
CA LEU A 603 9.84 12.25 -2.95
C LEU A 603 10.28 13.64 -3.44
N LEU A 604 11.34 13.73 -4.24
CA LEU A 604 11.76 15.01 -4.82
C LEU A 604 10.69 15.62 -5.73
N ARG A 605 10.07 14.80 -6.60
CA ARG A 605 8.96 15.23 -7.48
C ARG A 605 7.74 15.66 -6.68
N TYR A 606 7.41 14.94 -5.61
CA TYR A 606 6.31 15.31 -4.71
C TYR A 606 6.59 16.64 -4.00
N GLY A 607 7.80 16.83 -3.47
CA GLY A 607 8.21 18.08 -2.83
C GLY A 607 8.19 19.27 -3.79
N GLU A 608 8.66 19.10 -5.04
CA GLU A 608 8.57 20.13 -6.09
C GLU A 608 7.13 20.62 -6.27
N ARG A 609 6.17 19.69 -6.34
CA ARG A 609 4.74 20.00 -6.49
C ARG A 609 4.17 20.74 -5.29
N ARG A 610 4.58 20.38 -4.07
CA ARG A 610 3.98 20.89 -2.82
C ARG A 610 4.53 22.23 -2.35
N VAL A 611 5.80 22.53 -2.66
CA VAL A 611 6.46 23.76 -2.22
C VAL A 611 6.41 24.85 -3.32
N GLU A 612 5.67 24.61 -4.41
CA GLU A 612 5.54 25.53 -5.55
C GLU A 612 6.89 26.10 -6.04
N LEU A 613 7.95 25.29 -6.01
CA LEU A 613 9.30 25.70 -6.43
C LEU A 613 9.45 25.77 -7.97
N ARG A 614 8.38 26.15 -8.68
CA ARG A 614 8.32 26.24 -10.15
C ARG A 614 8.32 27.67 -10.65
#